data_AF-A0A2V8WV43-F1
#
_entry.id   AF-A0A2V8WV43-F1
#
_cell.length_a   1.000
_cell.length_b   1.000
_cell.length_c   1.000
_cell.angle_alpha   90.00
_cell.angle_beta   90.00
_cell.angle_gamma   90.00
#
_symmetry.space_group_name_H-M   'P 1'
#
loop_
_entity.id
_entity.type
_entity.pdbx_description
1 polymer ?
#
loop_
_entity_poly.entity_id
_entity_poly.type
_entity_poly.pdbx_seq_one_letter_code
_entity_poly.pdbx_strand_id
1 'polypeptide(L)' 'MSPSPKKPEPPKKPDFERSLARLEEVVRRLESPQLSLDDAMKLFEEGVALSRECQKQLEEAEGRVEILLKESES' A
#
# COMPACT_ATOMS: atom_id res chain seq x y z
N MET A 1 16.76 -36.81 11.08
CA MET A 1 15.71 -35.98 10.46
C MET A 1 16.32 -34.63 10.12
N SER A 2 16.51 -34.38 8.83
CA SER A 2 17.14 -33.17 8.32
C SER A 2 16.24 -31.96 8.61
N PRO A 3 16.74 -30.87 9.21
CA PRO A 3 15.98 -29.63 9.30
C PRO A 3 15.98 -28.98 7.91
N SER A 4 14.82 -28.97 7.25
CA SER A 4 14.63 -28.27 5.98
C SER A 4 14.88 -26.76 6.15
N PRO A 5 15.57 -26.11 5.19
CA PRO A 5 15.78 -24.67 5.23
C PRO A 5 14.44 -23.96 5.01
N LYS A 6 14.01 -23.16 5.98
CA LYS A 6 12.84 -22.28 5.82
C LYS A 6 13.17 -21.25 4.73
N LYS A 7 12.45 -21.29 3.61
CA LYS A 7 12.49 -20.26 2.56
C LYS A 7 12.28 -18.87 3.20
N PRO A 8 12.93 -17.81 2.71
CA PRO A 8 12.70 -16.46 3.20
C PRO A 8 11.25 -16.09 2.90
N GLU A 9 10.42 -15.99 3.95
CA GLU A 9 9.07 -15.43 3.83
C GLU A 9 9.21 -13.95 3.43
N PRO A 10 8.49 -13.48 2.39
CA PRO A 10 8.50 -12.06 2.04
C PRO A 10 8.01 -11.25 3.25
N PRO A 11 8.52 -10.04 3.48
CA PRO A 11 8.10 -9.25 4.61
C PRO A 11 6.59 -9.04 4.50
N LYS A 12 5.84 -9.58 5.48
CA LYS A 12 4.45 -9.20 5.73
C LYS A 12 4.43 -7.67 5.78
N LYS A 13 3.92 -7.00 4.75
CA LYS A 13 3.71 -5.55 4.73
C LYS A 13 2.25 -5.30 5.11
N PRO A 14 1.89 -5.28 6.41
CA PRO A 14 0.58 -4.82 6.83
C PRO A 14 0.32 -3.36 6.40
N ASP A 15 1.35 -2.60 6.01
CA ASP A 15 1.24 -1.19 5.70
C ASP A 15 0.53 -0.89 4.36
N PHE A 16 0.68 -1.73 3.32
CA PHE A 16 -0.01 -1.50 2.05
C PHE A 16 -1.52 -1.68 2.19
N GLU A 17 -1.93 -2.86 2.64
CA GLU A 17 -3.34 -3.21 2.78
C GLU A 17 -4.04 -2.27 3.77
N ARG A 18 -3.34 -1.81 4.82
CA ARG A 18 -3.88 -0.80 5.74
C ARG A 18 -4.06 0.56 5.08
N SER A 19 -3.05 1.05 4.35
CA SER A 19 -3.14 2.33 3.65
C SER A 19 -4.23 2.32 2.59
N LEU A 20 -4.37 1.21 1.86
CA LEU A 20 -5.43 1.02 0.87
C LEU A 20 -6.81 0.98 1.52
N ALA A 21 -6.99 0.18 2.58
CA ALA A 21 -8.26 0.10 3.29
C ALA A 21 -8.67 1.46 3.89
N ARG A 22 -7.69 2.22 4.39
CA ARG A 22 -7.94 3.58 4.89
C ARG A 22 -8.31 4.54 3.76
N LEU A 23 -7.66 4.45 2.61
CA LEU A 23 -7.99 5.27 1.44
C LEU A 23 -9.43 5.00 0.96
N GLU A 24 -9.84 3.72 0.92
CA GLU A 24 -11.21 3.34 0.59
C GLU A 24 -12.24 3.88 1.60
N GLU A 25 -11.89 3.92 2.88
CA GLU A 25 -12.74 4.53 3.91
C GLU A 25 -12.86 6.05 3.72
N VAL A 26 -11.74 6.72 3.43
CA VAL A 26 -11.69 8.16 3.15
C VAL A 26 -12.58 8.50 1.94
N VAL A 27 -12.47 7.76 0.84
CA VAL A 27 -13.31 7.93 -0.36
C VAL A 27 -14.79 7.77 -0.01
N ARG A 28 -15.14 6.69 0.71
CA ARG A 28 -16.53 6.46 1.16
C ARG A 28 -17.06 7.60 2.03
N ARG A 29 -16.23 8.19 2.87
CA ARG A 29 -16.63 9.32 3.72
C ARG A 29 -16.79 10.62 2.92
N LEU A 30 -15.95 10.85 1.90
CA LEU A 30 -16.05 11.99 1.00
C LEU A 30 -17.35 11.99 0.18
N GLU A 31 -17.93 10.82 -0.08
CA GLU A 31 -19.23 10.68 -0.76
C GLU A 31 -20.43 10.99 0.14
N SER A 32 -20.22 11.22 1.44
CA SER A 32 -21.30 11.50 2.38
C SER A 32 -21.92 12.88 2.16
N PRO A 33 -23.26 12.99 1.98
CA PRO A 33 -23.93 14.27 1.75
C PRO A 33 -23.99 15.18 2.99
N GLN A 34 -23.61 14.65 4.16
CA GLN A 34 -23.62 15.36 5.45
C GLN A 34 -22.22 15.87 5.84
N LEU A 35 -21.22 15.69 4.97
CA LEU A 35 -19.85 16.08 5.26
C LEU A 35 -19.69 17.59 5.20
N SER A 36 -19.08 18.17 6.24
CA SER A 36 -18.75 19.59 6.25
C SER A 36 -17.60 19.89 5.27
N LEU A 37 -17.50 21.13 4.78
CA LEU A 37 -16.40 21.53 3.90
C LEU A 37 -15.03 21.35 4.56
N ASP A 38 -14.90 21.70 5.84
CA ASP A 38 -13.64 21.57 6.58
C ASP A 38 -13.23 20.09 6.74
N ASP A 39 -14.20 19.20 6.98
CA ASP A 39 -13.92 17.77 7.07
C ASP A 39 -13.62 17.17 5.70
N ALA A 40 -14.27 17.65 4.65
CA ALA A 40 -13.96 17.26 3.27
C ALA A 40 -12.54 17.64 2.89
N MET A 41 -12.06 18.83 3.25
CA MET A 41 -10.68 19.26 3.01
C MET A 41 -9.67 18.34 3.74
N LYS A 42 -9.91 18.03 5.02
CA LYS A 42 -9.03 17.13 5.78
C LYS A 42 -8.99 15.72 5.20
N LEU A 43 -10.15 15.17 4.85
CA LEU A 43 -10.24 13.85 4.23
C LEU A 43 -9.59 13.83 2.85
N PHE A 44 -9.71 14.90 2.07
CA PHE A 44 -9.05 15.01 0.79
C PHE A 44 -7.52 15.01 0.93
N GLU A 45 -6.98 15.81 1.84
CA GLU A 45 -5.53 15.83 2.14
C GLU A 45 -5.04 14.45 2.59
N GLU A 46 -5.78 13.79 3.48
CA GLU A 46 -5.49 12.43 3.93
C GLU A 46 -5.51 11.44 2.75
N GLY A 47 -6.52 11.50 1.90
CA GLY A 47 -6.65 10.64 0.73
C GLY A 47 -5.51 10.81 -0.27
N VAL A 48 -5.07 12.05 -0.51
CA VAL A 48 -3.90 12.33 -1.36
C VAL A 48 -2.62 11.74 -0.77
N ALA A 49 -2.43 11.85 0.53
CA ALA A 49 -1.27 11.27 1.20
C ALA A 49 -1.26 9.74 1.11
N LEU A 50 -2.40 9.09 1.39
CA LEU A 50 -2.55 7.64 1.32
C LEU A 50 -2.36 7.09 -0.11
N SER A 51 -2.86 7.82 -1.12
CA SER A 51 -2.66 7.46 -2.53
C SER A 51 -1.16 7.45 -2.90
N ARG A 52 -0.42 8.49 -2.50
CA ARG A 52 1.03 8.57 -2.74
C ARG A 52 1.80 7.47 -2.01
N GLU A 53 1.40 7.17 -0.77
CA GLU A 53 1.97 6.07 0.02
C GLU A 53 1.79 4.73 -0.72
N CYS A 54 0.56 4.44 -1.18
CA CYS A 54 0.26 3.21 -1.93
C CYS A 54 1.09 3.11 -3.21
N GLN A 55 1.16 4.20 -3.98
CA GLN A 55 1.94 4.24 -5.21
C GLN A 55 3.43 3.95 -4.97
N LYS A 56 4.03 4.61 -3.98
CA LYS A 56 5.43 4.37 -3.60
C LYS A 56 5.68 2.92 -3.23
N GLN A 57 4.78 2.30 -2.47
CA GLN A 57 4.92 0.91 -2.06
C GLN A 57 4.81 -0.07 -3.25
N LEU A 58 3.98 0.25 -4.24
CA LEU A 58 3.90 -0.51 -5.50
C LEU A 58 5.19 -0.36 -6.32
N GLU A 59 5.70 0.86 -6.49
CA GLU A 59 6.96 1.12 -7.19
C GLU A 59 8.14 0.36 -6.56
N GLU A 60 8.23 0.35 -5.22
CA GLU A 60 9.23 -0.43 -4.50
C GLU A 60 9.09 -1.95 -4.74
N ALA A 61 7.84 -2.45 -4.81
CA ALA A 61 7.59 -3.86 -5.07
C ALA A 61 7.97 -4.24 -6.51
N GLU A 62 7.58 -3.42 -7.49
CA GLU A 62 7.92 -3.59 -8.90
C GLU A 62 9.43 -3.62 -9.11
N GLY A 63 10.16 -2.65 -8.53
CA GLY A 63 11.62 -2.61 -8.64
C GLY A 63 12.31 -3.85 -8.04
N ARG A 64 11.79 -4.39 -6.94
CA ARG A 64 12.30 -5.64 -6.35
C ARG A 64 12.04 -6.84 -7.25
N VAL A 65 10.86 -6.91 -7.89
CA VAL A 65 10.56 -7.97 -8.85
C VAL A 65 11.48 -7.90 -10.05
N GLU A 66 11.73 -6.70 -10.60
CA GLU A 66 12.63 -6.52 -11.74
C GLU A 66 14.06 -7.00 -11.45
N ILE A 67 14.60 -6.68 -10.26
CA ILE A 67 15.93 -7.16 -9.83
C ILE A 67 15.96 -8.69 -9.76
N LEU A 68 14.96 -9.30 -9.12
CA LEU A 68 14.89 -10.76 -8.98
C LEU A 68 14.78 -11.47 -10.33
N LEU A 69 14.05 -10.90 -11.30
CA LEU A 69 13.98 -11.43 -12.65
C LEU A 69 15.35 -11.38 -13.34
N LYS A 70 16.05 -10.23 -13.27
CA LYS A 70 17.40 -10.08 -13.84
C LYS A 70 18.41 -11.06 -13.22
N GLU A 71 18.35 -11.28 -11.91
CA GLU A 71 19.19 -12.27 -11.21
C GLU A 71 18.86 -13.71 -11.62
N SER A 72 17.61 -14.00 -11.99
CA SER A 72 17.20 -15.34 -12.43
C SER A 72 17.55 -15.66 -13.89
N GLU A 73 17.76 -14.63 -14.71
CA GLU A 73 18.14 -14.75 -16.12
C GLU A 73 19.66 -14.69 -16.35
N SER A 74 20.43 -14.37 -15.30
CA SER A 74 21.91 -14.32 -15.31
C SER A 74 22.53 -15.61 -14.80
#